data_AF-A0A5K0WSL6-F1
#
_entry.id   AF-A0A5K0WSL6-F1
#
_cell.length_a   1.000
_cell.length_b   1.000
_cell.length_c   1.000
_cell.angle_alpha   90.00
_cell.angle_beta   90.00
_cell.angle_gamma   90.00
#
_symmetry.space_group_name_H-M   'P 1'
#
loop_
_entity.id
_entity.type
_entity.pdbx_description
1 polymer ?
#
loop_
_entity_poly.entity_id
_entity_poly.type
_entity_poly.pdbx_seq_one_letter_code
_entity_poly.pdbx_strand_id
1 'polypeptide(L)'
;MASPEADSRVVLLVSGALDKIIKNASWRKHSKLSHECKSVIEKLGTPSGGTPDSESEDSPPGPLQDGDIVFSLSESETILSPLIGACLSGVLKIADPALDCIQKLIVHGYVRGEADTDGNPEAKLLFRLVESVCKCHDLGDESIELLVLRTLLSAVTSTSLRIHGDCLLQVVRTCYDIYLGSKNVVNQTTAKASLIQMLVIVFRRMEADSSTVPVQPIVVAELMEPTDKSGSGDANMTQFVQGFITKIIQDIDGVLNPSASIKSLGGHDGAFETTVETTNPTDLLDSTDKDMLDAKYWEISMYKTALEGRKGELADGDGDRDDEAEVQI
;
A
#
# COMPACT_ATOMS: atom_id res chain seq x y z
N MET A 1 -29.02 -19.53 8.31
CA MET A 1 -29.55 -18.94 7.07
C MET A 1 -28.52 -17.94 6.59
N ALA A 2 -27.67 -18.33 5.63
CA ALA A 2 -26.71 -17.43 5.03
C ALA A 2 -27.48 -16.42 4.16
N SER A 3 -27.08 -15.15 4.23
CA SER A 3 -27.63 -14.02 3.49
C SER A 3 -27.64 -14.29 1.98
N PRO A 4 -28.61 -13.78 1.20
CA PRO A 4 -28.51 -13.80 -0.26
C PRO A 4 -27.21 -13.12 -0.69
N GLU A 5 -26.60 -13.65 -1.75
CA GLU A 5 -25.34 -13.27 -2.37
C GLU A 5 -25.08 -11.76 -2.29
N ALA A 6 -24.08 -11.37 -1.49
CA ALA A 6 -23.57 -10.01 -1.55
C ALA A 6 -22.83 -9.87 -2.88
N ASP A 7 -23.41 -9.12 -3.82
CA ASP A 7 -22.74 -8.76 -5.07
C ASP A 7 -21.31 -8.28 -4.76
N SER A 8 -20.31 -8.85 -5.44
CA SER A 8 -18.92 -8.46 -5.24
C SER A 8 -18.78 -6.95 -5.38
N ARG A 9 -18.19 -6.32 -4.37
CA ARG A 9 -17.90 -4.88 -4.32
C ARG A 9 -16.93 -4.48 -5.42
N VAL A 10 -15.97 -5.37 -5.76
CA VAL A 10 -15.09 -5.20 -6.93
C VAL A 10 -15.93 -5.14 -8.21
N VAL A 11 -16.89 -6.04 -8.38
CA VAL A 11 -17.78 -6.06 -9.56
C VAL A 11 -18.60 -4.79 -9.67
N LEU A 12 -19.22 -4.33 -8.58
CA LEU A 12 -20.01 -3.10 -8.56
C LEU A 12 -19.15 -1.86 -8.88
N LEU A 13 -17.96 -1.78 -8.29
CA LEU A 13 -17.02 -0.68 -8.50
C LEU A 13 -16.56 -0.62 -9.96
N VAL A 14 -16.10 -1.75 -10.51
CA VAL A 14 -15.60 -1.84 -11.87
C VAL A 14 -16.72 -1.57 -12.87
N SER A 15 -17.88 -2.21 -12.73
CA SER A 15 -18.99 -2.05 -13.67
C SER A 15 -19.43 -0.58 -13.77
N GLY A 16 -19.52 0.12 -12.63
CA GLY A 16 -19.85 1.54 -12.61
C GLY A 16 -18.81 2.43 -13.30
N ALA A 17 -17.52 2.08 -13.22
CA ALA A 17 -16.45 2.81 -13.93
C ALA A 17 -16.49 2.51 -15.44
N LEU A 18 -16.66 1.25 -15.82
CA LEU A 18 -16.78 0.83 -17.22
C LEU A 18 -17.97 1.48 -17.92
N ASP A 19 -19.11 1.62 -17.24
CA ASP A 19 -20.27 2.36 -17.76
C ASP A 19 -19.96 3.84 -18.03
N LYS A 20 -19.22 4.51 -17.13
CA LYS A 20 -18.77 5.90 -17.34
C LYS A 20 -17.80 6.00 -18.51
N ILE A 21 -16.90 5.04 -18.67
CA ILE A 21 -15.97 4.95 -19.81
C ILE A 21 -16.76 4.81 -21.12
N ILE A 22 -17.72 3.89 -21.20
CA ILE A 22 -18.56 3.68 -22.39
C ILE A 22 -19.31 4.96 -22.76
N LYS A 23 -19.87 5.69 -21.78
CA LYS A 23 -20.61 6.95 -22.01
C LYS A 23 -19.71 8.07 -22.56
N ASN A 24 -18.44 8.09 -22.19
CA ASN A 24 -17.48 9.10 -22.66
C ASN A 24 -16.69 8.66 -23.91
N ALA A 25 -16.78 7.38 -24.28
CA ALA A 25 -16.10 6.83 -25.45
C ALA A 25 -16.76 7.28 -26.75
N SER A 26 -15.93 7.71 -27.71
CA SER A 26 -16.39 8.01 -29.07
C SER A 26 -16.57 6.72 -29.86
N TRP A 27 -17.76 6.50 -30.42
CA TRP A 27 -18.06 5.30 -31.21
C TRP A 27 -17.11 5.09 -32.41
N ARG A 28 -16.49 6.15 -32.94
CA ARG A 28 -15.55 6.04 -34.07
C ARG A 28 -14.13 5.70 -33.63
N LYS A 29 -13.65 6.32 -32.55
CA LYS A 29 -12.25 6.24 -32.13
C LYS A 29 -12.01 5.14 -31.09
N HIS A 30 -13.00 4.86 -30.25
CA HIS A 30 -12.85 4.01 -29.06
C HIS A 30 -13.83 2.83 -29.08
N SER A 31 -14.28 2.39 -30.26
CA SER A 31 -15.22 1.27 -30.41
C SER A 31 -14.72 -0.01 -29.77
N LYS A 32 -13.42 -0.32 -29.92
CA LYS A 32 -12.77 -1.49 -29.30
C LYS A 32 -12.87 -1.44 -27.78
N LEU A 33 -12.46 -0.32 -27.17
CA LEU A 33 -12.52 -0.11 -25.73
C LEU A 33 -13.96 -0.19 -25.23
N SER A 34 -14.92 0.45 -25.90
CA SER A 34 -16.34 0.37 -25.53
C SER A 34 -16.89 -1.05 -25.59
N HIS A 35 -16.49 -1.84 -26.59
CA HIS A 35 -16.92 -3.24 -26.72
C HIS A 35 -16.29 -4.10 -25.61
N GLU A 36 -15.02 -3.87 -25.30
CA GLU A 36 -14.32 -4.55 -24.21
C GLU A 36 -14.99 -4.25 -22.87
N CYS A 37 -15.26 -2.98 -22.54
CA CYS A 37 -15.99 -2.60 -21.33
C CYS A 37 -17.36 -3.30 -21.24
N LYS A 38 -18.14 -3.34 -22.33
CA LYS A 38 -19.45 -4.02 -22.35
C LYS A 38 -19.33 -5.52 -22.11
N SER A 39 -18.35 -6.15 -22.74
CA SER A 39 -18.11 -7.59 -22.59
C SER A 39 -17.72 -7.93 -21.15
N VAL A 40 -16.92 -7.10 -20.50
CA VAL A 40 -16.58 -7.28 -19.07
C VAL A 40 -17.80 -7.10 -18.19
N ILE A 41 -18.60 -6.04 -18.38
CA ILE A 41 -19.85 -5.84 -17.62
C ILE A 41 -20.80 -7.04 -17.75
N GLU A 42 -20.97 -7.58 -18.96
CA GLU A 42 -21.82 -8.75 -19.20
C GLU A 42 -21.31 -9.99 -18.43
N LYS A 43 -20.00 -10.27 -18.51
CA LYS A 43 -19.37 -11.38 -17.78
C LYS A 43 -19.45 -11.23 -16.26
N LEU A 44 -19.35 -10.01 -15.76
CA LEU A 44 -19.46 -9.73 -14.32
C LEU A 44 -20.90 -9.76 -13.81
N GLY A 45 -21.88 -9.49 -14.68
CA GLY A 45 -23.31 -9.48 -14.35
C GLY A 45 -24.00 -10.83 -14.47
N THR A 46 -23.37 -11.83 -15.08
CA THR A 46 -23.86 -13.21 -15.05
C THR A 46 -23.51 -13.81 -13.69
N PRO A 47 -24.49 -14.18 -12.84
CA PRO A 47 -24.20 -14.91 -11.61
C PRO A 47 -23.53 -16.21 -12.05
N SER A 48 -22.26 -16.35 -11.70
CA SER A 48 -21.57 -17.63 -11.84
C SER A 48 -22.22 -18.57 -10.82
N GLY A 49 -23.34 -19.18 -11.21
CA GLY A 49 -23.91 -20.32 -10.53
C GLY A 49 -22.90 -21.45 -10.67
N GLY A 50 -21.97 -21.54 -9.71
CA GLY A 50 -21.04 -22.63 -9.62
C GLY A 50 -21.80 -23.93 -9.43
N THR A 51 -22.09 -24.63 -10.53
CA THR A 51 -22.00 -26.08 -10.51
C THR A 51 -20.52 -26.43 -10.40
N PRO A 52 -20.09 -27.28 -9.45
CA PRO A 52 -18.68 -27.65 -9.27
C PRO A 52 -18.09 -28.49 -10.42
N ASP A 53 -18.79 -28.62 -11.56
CA ASP A 53 -18.43 -29.51 -12.67
C ASP A 53 -18.20 -28.76 -13.99
N SER A 54 -17.57 -27.59 -13.97
CA SER A 54 -16.97 -27.03 -15.19
C SER A 54 -15.52 -26.69 -14.94
N GLU A 55 -14.69 -27.64 -15.32
CA GLU A 55 -13.23 -27.61 -15.37
C GLU A 55 -12.74 -26.31 -16.04
N SER A 56 -12.22 -25.40 -15.21
CA SER A 56 -11.11 -24.54 -15.56
C SER A 56 -10.18 -24.43 -14.34
N GLU A 57 -9.76 -25.60 -13.85
CA GLU A 57 -8.85 -25.85 -12.71
C GLU A 57 -7.38 -25.48 -12.99
N ASP A 58 -7.08 -24.71 -14.04
CA ASP A 58 -5.70 -24.52 -14.54
C ASP A 58 -5.21 -23.06 -14.55
N SER A 59 -6.04 -22.09 -14.16
CA SER A 59 -5.59 -20.69 -14.05
C SER A 59 -5.10 -20.38 -12.64
N PRO A 60 -3.86 -19.89 -12.46
CA PRO A 60 -3.37 -19.51 -11.14
C PRO A 60 -4.23 -18.37 -10.55
N PRO A 61 -4.26 -18.22 -9.21
CA PRO A 61 -4.92 -17.09 -8.56
C PRO A 61 -4.32 -15.78 -9.11
N GLY A 62 -5.18 -14.78 -9.26
CA GLY A 62 -4.82 -13.47 -9.78
C GLY A 62 -4.70 -12.41 -8.68
N PRO A 63 -4.34 -11.18 -9.07
CA PRO A 63 -4.12 -10.09 -8.13
C PRO A 63 -5.41 -9.46 -7.58
N LEU A 64 -6.58 -9.77 -8.13
CA LEU A 64 -7.85 -9.23 -7.61
C LEU A 64 -8.46 -10.15 -6.56
N GLN A 65 -8.86 -9.56 -5.44
CA GLN A 65 -9.53 -10.24 -4.34
C GLN A 65 -10.63 -9.36 -3.75
N ASP A 66 -11.78 -9.94 -3.38
CA ASP A 66 -12.87 -9.27 -2.66
C ASP A 66 -13.35 -10.15 -1.51
N GLY A 67 -12.84 -9.90 -0.30
CA GLY A 67 -13.05 -10.80 0.84
C GLY A 67 -12.50 -12.20 0.55
N ASP A 68 -13.36 -13.21 0.60
CA ASP A 68 -13.00 -14.60 0.32
C ASP A 68 -13.00 -14.94 -1.17
N ILE A 69 -13.47 -14.03 -2.03
CA ILE A 69 -13.51 -14.22 -3.49
C ILE A 69 -12.15 -13.84 -4.07
N VAL A 70 -11.40 -14.83 -4.56
CA VAL A 70 -10.16 -14.62 -5.30
C VAL A 70 -10.44 -14.83 -6.78
N PHE A 71 -10.18 -13.80 -7.60
CA PHE A 71 -10.30 -13.91 -9.04
C PHE A 71 -9.05 -14.61 -9.58
N SER A 72 -9.22 -15.49 -10.57
CA SER A 72 -8.07 -16.06 -11.29
C SER A 72 -7.29 -14.96 -12.03
N LEU A 73 -6.06 -15.28 -12.46
CA LEU A 73 -5.25 -14.35 -13.23
C LEU A 73 -5.96 -13.92 -14.53
N SER A 74 -6.60 -14.84 -15.24
CA SER A 74 -7.30 -14.56 -16.49
C SER A 74 -8.54 -13.66 -16.30
N GLU A 75 -9.28 -13.86 -15.21
CA GLU A 75 -10.37 -12.98 -14.81
C GLU A 75 -9.85 -11.59 -14.43
N SER A 76 -8.77 -11.54 -13.64
CA SER A 76 -8.15 -10.27 -13.24
C SER A 76 -7.65 -9.47 -14.44
N GLU A 77 -7.01 -10.13 -15.41
CA GLU A 77 -6.59 -9.50 -16.68
C GLU A 77 -7.80 -8.97 -17.45
N THR A 78 -8.86 -9.76 -17.55
CA THR A 78 -10.11 -9.38 -18.23
C THR A 78 -10.74 -8.15 -17.58
N ILE A 79 -10.75 -8.07 -16.24
CA ILE A 79 -11.33 -6.99 -15.46
C ILE A 79 -10.48 -5.70 -15.56
N LEU A 80 -9.15 -5.82 -15.45
CA LEU A 80 -8.24 -4.67 -15.39
C LEU A 80 -7.89 -4.11 -16.77
N SER A 81 -7.88 -4.92 -17.83
CA SER A 81 -7.52 -4.51 -19.20
C SER A 81 -8.26 -3.25 -19.70
N PRO A 82 -9.60 -3.14 -19.62
CA PRO A 82 -10.29 -1.94 -20.07
C PRO A 82 -9.98 -0.69 -19.22
N LEU A 83 -9.68 -0.85 -17.92
CA LEU A 83 -9.25 0.28 -17.08
C LEU A 83 -7.87 0.78 -17.50
N ILE A 84 -6.92 -0.15 -17.71
CA ILE A 84 -5.58 0.16 -18.24
C ILE A 84 -5.70 0.86 -19.61
N GLY A 85 -6.51 0.30 -20.52
CA GLY A 85 -6.73 0.87 -21.84
C GLY A 85 -7.38 2.27 -21.80
N ALA A 86 -8.26 2.52 -20.84
CA ALA A 86 -8.88 3.82 -20.65
C ALA A 86 -7.89 4.87 -20.12
N CYS A 87 -7.01 4.53 -19.17
CA CYS A 87 -5.92 5.40 -18.72
C CYS A 87 -4.96 5.75 -19.88
N LEU A 88 -4.64 4.77 -20.73
CA LEU A 88 -3.75 4.95 -21.89
C LEU A 88 -4.43 5.61 -23.10
N SER A 89 -5.72 5.96 -23.02
CA SER A 89 -6.47 6.49 -24.17
C SER A 89 -6.03 7.89 -24.60
N GLY A 90 -5.34 8.64 -23.73
CA GLY A 90 -5.01 10.06 -23.95
C GLY A 90 -6.23 10.99 -23.92
N VAL A 91 -7.38 10.51 -23.41
CA VAL A 91 -8.62 11.29 -23.35
C VAL A 91 -9.07 11.43 -21.90
N LEU A 92 -9.00 12.65 -21.37
CA LEU A 92 -9.31 12.98 -19.97
C LEU A 92 -10.64 12.37 -19.49
N LYS A 93 -11.73 12.56 -20.23
CA LYS A 93 -13.07 12.06 -19.84
C LYS A 93 -13.19 10.53 -19.79
N ILE A 94 -12.23 9.81 -20.36
CA ILE A 94 -12.16 8.34 -20.35
C ILE A 94 -11.19 7.88 -19.27
N ALA A 95 -10.03 8.54 -19.15
CA ALA A 95 -9.01 8.23 -18.15
C ALA A 95 -9.47 8.53 -16.73
N ASP A 96 -10.22 9.62 -16.49
CA ASP A 96 -10.71 10.02 -15.16
C ASP A 96 -11.50 8.92 -14.42
N PRO A 97 -12.59 8.35 -14.98
CA PRO A 97 -13.32 7.29 -14.30
C PRO A 97 -12.51 5.99 -14.14
N ALA A 98 -11.55 5.72 -15.04
CA ALA A 98 -10.67 4.56 -14.92
C ALA A 98 -9.68 4.71 -13.76
N LEU A 99 -9.04 5.88 -13.69
CA LEU A 99 -8.08 6.20 -12.65
C LEU A 99 -8.73 6.24 -11.26
N ASP A 100 -9.92 6.84 -11.13
CA ASP A 100 -10.71 6.81 -9.89
C ASP A 100 -11.06 5.38 -9.46
N CYS A 101 -11.39 4.49 -10.40
CA CYS A 101 -11.64 3.08 -10.11
C CYS A 101 -10.39 2.37 -9.62
N ILE A 102 -9.24 2.55 -10.29
CA ILE A 102 -7.96 1.96 -9.89
C ILE A 102 -7.56 2.43 -8.49
N GLN A 103 -7.72 3.73 -8.21
CA GLN A 103 -7.45 4.30 -6.90
C GLN A 103 -8.25 3.61 -5.79
N LYS A 104 -9.56 3.39 -6.02
CA LYS A 104 -10.44 2.70 -5.06
C LYS A 104 -10.09 1.23 -4.91
N LEU A 105 -9.74 0.55 -6.01
CA LEU A 105 -9.28 -0.84 -5.97
C LEU A 105 -8.03 -1.00 -5.09
N ILE A 106 -7.08 -0.08 -5.19
CA ILE A 106 -5.86 -0.07 -4.37
C ILE A 106 -6.19 0.27 -2.91
N VAL A 107 -6.94 1.36 -2.68
CA VAL A 107 -7.26 1.83 -1.32
C VAL A 107 -8.04 0.79 -0.54
N HIS A 108 -8.99 0.10 -1.16
CA HIS A 108 -9.77 -0.95 -0.51
C HIS A 108 -9.03 -2.29 -0.39
N GLY A 109 -7.77 -2.38 -0.85
CA GLY A 109 -6.97 -3.59 -0.76
C GLY A 109 -7.46 -4.74 -1.66
N TYR A 110 -8.22 -4.40 -2.71
CA TYR A 110 -8.70 -5.35 -3.71
C TYR A 110 -7.62 -5.79 -4.69
N VAL A 111 -6.62 -4.93 -4.92
CA VAL A 111 -5.43 -5.25 -5.72
C VAL A 111 -4.33 -5.72 -4.79
N ARG A 112 -3.87 -6.95 -4.99
CA ARG A 112 -2.84 -7.62 -4.18
C ARG A 112 -1.75 -8.19 -5.06
N GLY A 113 -0.57 -8.37 -4.48
CA GLY A 113 0.58 -8.94 -5.17
C GLY A 113 1.73 -7.94 -5.26
N GLU A 114 2.56 -8.11 -6.28
CA GLU A 114 3.82 -7.39 -6.43
C GLU A 114 3.97 -6.87 -7.84
N ALA A 115 4.18 -5.58 -8.01
CA ALA A 115 4.37 -4.98 -9.34
C ALA A 115 5.85 -5.03 -9.74
N ASP A 116 6.17 -5.82 -10.77
CA ASP A 116 7.53 -6.03 -11.27
C ASP A 116 7.53 -6.21 -12.80
N THR A 117 8.49 -5.58 -13.49
CA THR A 117 8.70 -5.66 -14.94
C THR A 117 9.17 -7.03 -15.39
N ASP A 118 10.03 -7.67 -14.58
CA ASP A 118 10.66 -8.95 -14.90
C ASP A 118 10.03 -10.14 -14.17
N GLY A 119 9.00 -9.87 -13.37
CA GLY A 119 8.29 -10.86 -12.58
C GLY A 119 7.41 -11.83 -13.39
N ASN A 120 6.61 -12.58 -12.64
CA ASN A 120 5.61 -13.49 -13.19
C ASN A 120 4.48 -12.72 -13.94
N PRO A 121 3.56 -13.40 -14.64
CA PRO A 121 2.47 -12.74 -15.35
C PRO A 121 1.59 -11.82 -14.49
N GLU A 122 1.29 -12.21 -13.25
CA GLU A 122 0.58 -11.36 -12.27
C GLU A 122 1.35 -10.06 -12.02
N ALA A 123 2.66 -10.16 -11.78
CA ALA A 123 3.49 -9.02 -11.48
C ALA A 123 3.59 -8.03 -12.65
N LYS A 124 3.65 -8.56 -13.88
CA LYS A 124 3.62 -7.77 -15.11
C LYS A 124 2.27 -7.08 -15.33
N LEU A 125 1.16 -7.73 -14.97
CA LEU A 125 -0.16 -7.11 -15.02
C LEU A 125 -0.24 -5.93 -14.02
N LEU A 126 0.23 -6.13 -12.79
CA LEU A 126 0.28 -5.08 -11.77
C LEU A 126 1.20 -3.93 -12.17
N PHE A 127 2.37 -4.23 -12.75
CA PHE A 127 3.25 -3.22 -13.32
C PHE A 127 2.53 -2.39 -14.39
N ARG A 128 1.87 -3.04 -15.36
CA ARG A 128 1.09 -2.34 -16.40
C ARG A 128 -0.04 -1.49 -15.84
N LEU A 129 -0.68 -1.94 -14.76
CA LEU A 129 -1.70 -1.18 -14.05
C LEU A 129 -1.11 0.14 -13.50
N VAL A 130 -0.01 0.05 -12.76
CA VAL A 130 0.67 1.23 -12.17
C VAL A 130 1.28 2.13 -13.24
N GLU A 131 1.87 1.56 -14.29
CA GLU A 131 2.38 2.31 -15.45
C GLU A 131 1.25 3.12 -16.12
N SER A 132 0.07 2.53 -16.29
CA SER A 132 -1.07 3.23 -16.89
C SER A 132 -1.54 4.42 -16.05
N VAL A 133 -1.47 4.31 -14.72
CA VAL A 133 -1.72 5.43 -13.80
C VAL A 133 -0.67 6.52 -14.00
N CYS A 134 0.61 6.16 -14.09
CA CYS A 134 1.69 7.13 -14.31
C CYS A 134 1.48 7.91 -15.61
N LYS A 135 1.06 7.23 -16.69
CA LYS A 135 0.78 7.84 -17.99
C LYS A 135 -0.37 8.84 -18.00
N CYS A 136 -1.30 8.79 -17.04
CA CYS A 136 -2.35 9.79 -16.93
C CYS A 136 -1.81 11.21 -16.66
N HIS A 137 -0.60 11.36 -16.10
CA HIS A 137 0.03 12.67 -15.92
C HIS A 137 0.19 13.44 -17.24
N ASP A 138 0.46 12.74 -18.35
CA ASP A 138 0.67 13.33 -19.69
C ASP A 138 -0.56 14.09 -20.22
N LEU A 139 -1.74 13.93 -19.59
CA LEU A 139 -2.95 14.66 -19.91
C LEU A 139 -2.87 16.16 -19.55
N GLY A 140 -1.98 16.55 -18.63
CA GLY A 140 -1.72 17.95 -18.27
C GLY A 140 -2.90 18.68 -17.63
N ASP A 141 -3.80 17.95 -16.98
CA ASP A 141 -4.94 18.51 -16.24
C ASP A 141 -4.70 18.48 -14.72
N GLU A 142 -4.99 19.58 -14.04
CA GLU A 142 -4.70 19.77 -12.62
C GLU A 142 -5.45 18.77 -11.71
N SER A 143 -6.67 18.38 -12.08
CA SER A 143 -7.46 17.41 -11.31
C SER A 143 -6.93 15.99 -11.50
N ILE A 144 -6.51 15.67 -12.72
CA ILE A 144 -5.85 14.39 -13.04
C ILE A 144 -4.51 14.28 -12.32
N GLU A 145 -3.69 15.32 -12.29
CA GLU A 145 -2.42 15.32 -11.56
C GLU A 145 -2.61 14.98 -10.07
N LEU A 146 -3.58 15.60 -9.39
CA LEU A 146 -3.89 15.27 -7.99
C LEU A 146 -4.37 13.82 -7.84
N LEU A 147 -5.17 13.32 -8.78
CA LEU A 147 -5.66 11.96 -8.74
C LEU A 147 -4.54 10.93 -9.00
N VAL A 148 -3.59 11.24 -9.88
CA VAL A 148 -2.37 10.45 -10.10
C VAL A 148 -1.53 10.43 -8.84
N LEU A 149 -1.22 11.58 -8.24
CA LEU A 149 -0.49 11.66 -6.97
C LEU A 149 -1.17 10.84 -5.87
N ARG A 150 -2.50 10.94 -5.77
CA ARG A 150 -3.28 10.21 -4.77
C ARG A 150 -3.16 8.71 -4.98
N THR A 151 -3.34 8.26 -6.22
CA THR A 151 -3.30 6.83 -6.59
C THR A 151 -1.92 6.25 -6.35
N LEU A 152 -0.86 6.96 -6.75
CA LEU A 152 0.52 6.51 -6.61
C LEU A 152 0.96 6.48 -5.14
N LEU A 153 0.61 7.49 -4.34
CA LEU A 153 0.91 7.47 -2.91
C LEU A 153 0.13 6.35 -2.20
N SER A 154 -1.14 6.12 -2.55
CA SER A 154 -1.91 4.97 -2.06
C SER A 154 -1.24 3.64 -2.42
N ALA A 155 -0.71 3.50 -3.65
CA ALA A 155 -0.02 2.29 -4.10
C ALA A 155 1.26 2.02 -3.29
N VAL A 156 2.10 3.03 -3.08
CA VAL A 156 3.33 2.90 -2.28
C VAL A 156 3.02 2.67 -0.79
N THR A 157 1.94 3.27 -0.28
CA THR A 157 1.50 3.09 1.11
C THR A 157 0.85 1.74 1.35
N SER A 158 0.24 1.12 0.33
CA SER A 158 -0.40 -0.19 0.44
C SER A 158 0.56 -1.26 0.97
N THR A 159 0.03 -2.17 1.78
CA THR A 159 0.74 -3.38 2.23
C THR A 159 0.30 -4.61 1.43
N SER A 160 -0.83 -4.52 0.71
CA SER A 160 -1.36 -5.60 -0.12
C SER A 160 -0.77 -5.59 -1.53
N LEU A 161 -0.54 -4.39 -2.08
CA LEU A 161 0.17 -4.17 -3.34
C LEU A 161 1.60 -3.70 -3.04
N ARG A 162 2.58 -4.56 -3.31
CA ARG A 162 4.00 -4.25 -3.11
C ARG A 162 4.56 -3.61 -4.37
N ILE A 163 5.15 -2.42 -4.20
CA ILE A 163 5.81 -1.66 -5.25
C ILE A 163 7.30 -1.55 -4.92
N HIS A 164 8.17 -2.03 -5.81
CA HIS A 164 9.62 -1.97 -5.65
C HIS A 164 10.31 -1.81 -7.03
N GLY A 165 11.64 -1.82 -7.04
CA GLY A 165 12.45 -1.87 -8.26
C GLY A 165 12.11 -0.78 -9.28
N ASP A 166 12.03 -1.17 -10.55
CA ASP A 166 11.73 -0.26 -11.67
C ASP A 166 10.34 0.37 -11.57
N CYS A 167 9.36 -0.38 -11.03
CA CYS A 167 8.02 0.15 -10.78
C CYS A 167 8.07 1.34 -9.81
N LEU A 168 8.76 1.18 -8.67
CA LEU A 168 8.94 2.26 -7.71
C LEU A 168 9.67 3.47 -8.32
N LEU A 169 10.73 3.23 -9.08
CA LEU A 169 11.48 4.30 -9.77
C LEU A 169 10.59 5.08 -10.74
N GLN A 170 9.70 4.40 -11.47
CA GLN A 170 8.75 5.04 -12.37
C GLN A 170 7.71 5.87 -11.62
N VAL A 171 7.19 5.35 -10.50
CA VAL A 171 6.27 6.09 -9.62
C VAL A 171 6.92 7.38 -9.11
N VAL A 172 8.12 7.27 -8.53
CA VAL A 172 8.87 8.42 -7.99
C VAL A 172 9.19 9.43 -9.09
N ARG A 173 9.62 8.96 -10.27
CA ARG A 173 9.87 9.83 -11.43
C ARG A 173 8.61 10.60 -11.83
N THR A 174 7.46 9.92 -11.93
CA THR A 174 6.20 10.56 -12.32
C THR A 174 5.79 11.64 -11.32
N CYS A 175 5.91 11.39 -10.02
CA CYS A 175 5.63 12.40 -9.00
C CYS A 175 6.62 13.58 -9.07
N TYR A 176 7.88 13.33 -9.40
CA TYR A 176 8.88 14.38 -9.60
C TYR A 176 8.59 15.21 -10.86
N ASP A 177 8.14 14.57 -11.94
CA ASP A 177 7.72 15.26 -13.16
C ASP A 177 6.50 16.16 -12.89
N ILE A 178 5.52 15.71 -12.10
CA ILE A 178 4.41 16.56 -11.63
C ILE A 178 4.92 17.74 -10.79
N TYR A 179 5.86 17.49 -9.87
CA TYR A 179 6.44 18.53 -9.03
C TYR A 179 7.10 19.64 -9.86
N LEU A 180 7.85 19.29 -10.91
CA LEU A 180 8.54 20.27 -11.75
C LEU A 180 7.65 20.87 -12.85
N GLY A 181 6.70 20.08 -13.37
CA GLY A 181 5.96 20.38 -14.59
C GLY A 181 4.55 20.92 -14.37
N SER A 182 3.93 20.70 -13.20
CA SER A 182 2.57 21.18 -12.94
C SER A 182 2.50 22.70 -12.98
N LYS A 183 1.39 23.23 -13.49
CA LYS A 183 1.10 24.67 -13.49
C LYS A 183 0.42 25.13 -12.20
N ASN A 184 -0.01 24.19 -11.37
CA ASN A 184 -0.72 24.45 -10.13
C ASN A 184 0.23 24.29 -8.93
N VAL A 185 0.44 25.37 -8.18
CA VAL A 185 1.35 25.39 -7.03
C VAL A 185 0.91 24.41 -5.93
N VAL A 186 -0.39 24.19 -5.74
CA VAL A 186 -0.91 23.18 -4.81
C VAL A 186 -0.50 21.78 -5.27
N ASN A 187 -0.56 21.48 -6.56
CA ASN A 187 -0.14 20.18 -7.11
C ASN A 187 1.38 19.99 -6.97
N GLN A 188 2.18 21.01 -7.27
CA GLN A 188 3.63 20.96 -7.06
C GLN A 188 3.95 20.65 -5.59
N THR A 189 3.32 21.38 -4.68
CA THR A 189 3.52 21.25 -3.23
C THR A 189 3.06 19.88 -2.72
N THR A 190 1.93 19.39 -3.23
CA THR A 190 1.40 18.04 -2.94
C THR A 190 2.32 16.94 -3.48
N ALA A 191 2.89 17.13 -4.67
CA ALA A 191 3.84 16.20 -5.26
C ALA A 191 5.13 16.12 -4.44
N LYS A 192 5.67 17.28 -4.01
CA LYS A 192 6.84 17.35 -3.13
C LYS A 192 6.58 16.60 -1.81
N ALA A 193 5.45 16.85 -1.16
CA ALA A 193 5.10 16.15 0.08
C ALA A 193 4.90 14.64 -0.13
N SER A 194 4.22 14.25 -1.22
CA SER A 194 4.03 12.84 -1.59
C SER A 194 5.36 12.13 -1.82
N LEU A 195 6.32 12.75 -2.52
CA LEU A 195 7.66 12.20 -2.74
C LEU A 195 8.39 11.94 -1.41
N ILE A 196 8.36 12.92 -0.51
CA ILE A 196 8.99 12.78 0.81
C ILE A 196 8.32 11.63 1.58
N GLN A 197 6.98 11.58 1.61
CA GLN A 197 6.25 10.50 2.28
C GLN A 197 6.57 9.13 1.68
N MET A 198 6.64 8.99 0.35
CA MET A 198 7.02 7.75 -0.33
C MET A 198 8.42 7.30 0.11
N LEU A 199 9.39 8.22 0.14
CA LEU A 199 10.75 7.90 0.60
C LEU A 199 10.75 7.46 2.06
N VAL A 200 10.04 8.16 2.95
CA VAL A 200 9.92 7.77 4.36
C VAL A 200 9.31 6.37 4.48
N ILE A 201 8.27 6.04 3.71
CA ILE A 201 7.67 4.71 3.70
C ILE A 201 8.71 3.65 3.29
N VAL A 202 9.41 3.88 2.18
CA VAL A 202 10.42 2.95 1.66
C VAL A 202 11.55 2.74 2.66
N PHE A 203 12.11 3.82 3.22
CA PHE A 203 13.20 3.72 4.19
C PHE A 203 12.77 3.01 5.47
N ARG A 204 11.57 3.31 6.00
CA ARG A 204 11.07 2.62 7.20
C ARG A 204 10.84 1.13 6.98
N ARG A 205 10.28 0.77 5.82
CA ARG A 205 10.11 -0.63 5.42
C ARG A 205 11.44 -1.35 5.24
N MET A 206 12.44 -0.67 4.66
CA MET A 206 13.79 -1.19 4.51
C MET A 206 14.51 -1.36 5.86
N GLU A 207 14.41 -0.39 6.77
CA GLU A 207 14.99 -0.46 8.12
C GLU A 207 14.42 -1.63 8.93
N ALA A 208 13.14 -1.95 8.72
CA ALA A 208 12.45 -3.05 9.38
C ALA A 208 12.56 -4.39 8.62
N ASP A 209 13.27 -4.43 7.48
CA ASP A 209 13.36 -5.58 6.57
C ASP A 209 11.97 -6.17 6.23
N SER A 210 10.98 -5.31 6.03
CA SER A 210 9.59 -5.70 5.82
C SER A 210 8.81 -4.70 4.96
N SER A 211 8.16 -5.22 3.91
CA SER A 211 7.36 -4.42 2.97
C SER A 211 5.98 -4.02 3.48
N THR A 212 5.57 -4.49 4.66
CA THR A 212 4.20 -4.33 5.17
C THR A 212 4.12 -3.50 6.45
N VAL A 213 5.24 -2.90 6.89
CA VAL A 213 5.24 -2.02 8.06
C VAL A 213 4.37 -0.79 7.78
N PRO A 214 3.34 -0.53 8.62
CA PRO A 214 2.57 0.71 8.55
C PRO A 214 3.44 1.90 8.95
N VAL A 215 3.23 3.03 8.29
CA VAL A 215 4.03 4.24 8.51
C VAL A 215 3.11 5.43 8.73
N GLN A 216 3.39 6.20 9.78
CA GLN A 216 2.60 7.38 10.10
C GLN A 216 2.79 8.51 9.08
N PRO A 217 1.78 9.39 8.90
CA PRO A 217 1.93 10.59 8.08
C PRO A 217 3.02 11.50 8.62
N ILE A 218 3.87 12.02 7.74
CA ILE A 218 4.79 13.10 8.10
C ILE A 218 4.02 14.41 8.36
N VAL A 219 4.59 15.27 9.19
CA VAL A 219 4.12 16.64 9.37
C VAL A 219 4.76 17.52 8.30
N VAL A 220 3.99 17.85 7.28
CA VAL A 220 4.41 18.58 6.08
C VAL A 220 4.87 20.00 6.40
N ALA A 221 4.34 20.61 7.47
CA ALA A 221 4.65 21.98 7.88
C ALA A 221 6.15 22.20 8.19
N GLU A 222 6.86 21.18 8.67
CA GLU A 222 8.29 21.28 9.00
C GLU A 222 9.19 21.10 7.77
N LEU A 223 8.67 20.46 6.72
CA LEU A 223 9.41 20.12 5.49
C LEU A 223 9.25 21.17 4.38
N MET A 224 8.29 22.07 4.55
CA MET A 224 8.05 23.19 3.64
C MET A 224 8.67 24.43 4.25
N GLU A 225 9.93 24.69 3.89
CA GLU A 225 10.55 25.97 4.21
C GLU A 225 9.68 27.10 3.63
N PRO A 226 9.33 28.13 4.42
CA PRO A 226 8.64 29.29 3.90
C PRO A 226 9.57 29.94 2.88
N THR A 227 9.17 29.90 1.61
CA THR A 227 9.90 30.67 0.59
C THR A 227 9.69 32.13 0.96
N ASP A 228 10.77 32.86 1.22
CA ASP A 228 10.74 34.25 1.69
C ASP A 228 9.92 35.16 0.74
N LYS A 229 8.60 35.23 0.96
CA LYS A 229 7.64 36.33 0.68
C LYS A 229 6.18 35.88 0.79
N SER A 230 5.53 36.39 1.84
CA SER A 230 4.10 36.71 2.01
C SER A 230 3.05 35.61 2.22
N GLY A 231 2.40 35.67 3.39
CA GLY A 231 0.93 35.68 3.49
C GLY A 231 0.22 34.37 3.87
N SER A 232 -0.99 34.51 4.41
CA SER A 232 -1.87 33.44 4.91
C SER A 232 -2.22 32.32 3.91
N GLY A 233 -1.83 32.44 2.63
CA GLY A 233 -2.02 31.41 1.61
C GLY A 233 -1.17 30.17 1.83
N ASP A 234 0.03 30.33 2.38
CA ASP A 234 0.98 29.22 2.63
C ASP A 234 0.47 28.28 3.72
N ALA A 235 -0.20 28.82 4.75
CA ALA A 235 -0.82 28.04 5.80
C ALA A 235 -1.96 27.17 5.26
N ASN A 236 -2.85 27.74 4.44
CA ASN A 236 -3.96 27.01 3.83
C ASN A 236 -3.48 25.90 2.88
N MET A 237 -2.43 26.18 2.09
CA MET A 237 -1.81 25.19 1.22
C MET A 237 -1.19 24.04 2.03
N THR A 238 -0.43 24.37 3.07
CA THR A 238 0.16 23.37 3.97
C THR A 238 -0.91 22.50 4.63
N GLN A 239 -2.03 23.09 5.07
CA GLN A 239 -3.16 22.33 5.63
C GLN A 239 -3.81 21.40 4.60
N PHE A 240 -4.01 21.87 3.36
CA PHE A 240 -4.54 21.03 2.29
C PHE A 240 -3.63 19.82 2.05
N VAL A 241 -2.32 20.05 1.90
CA VAL A 241 -1.36 19.00 1.60
C VAL A 241 -1.24 18.01 2.76
N GLN A 242 -1.21 18.51 4.00
CA GLN A 242 -1.26 17.65 5.18
C GLN A 242 -2.53 16.78 5.17
N GLY A 243 -3.69 17.38 4.93
CA GLY A 243 -4.96 16.67 4.86
C GLY A 243 -4.98 15.63 3.74
N PHE A 244 -4.34 15.91 2.60
CA PHE A 244 -4.19 14.98 1.49
C PHE A 244 -3.37 13.74 1.91
N ILE A 245 -2.18 13.93 2.48
CA ILE A 245 -1.30 12.82 2.92
C ILE A 245 -1.95 12.02 4.05
N THR A 246 -2.47 12.70 5.07
CA THR A 246 -3.12 12.06 6.22
C THR A 246 -4.31 11.21 5.78
N LYS A 247 -5.14 11.73 4.87
CA LYS A 247 -6.29 10.98 4.34
C LYS A 247 -5.85 9.71 3.62
N ILE A 248 -4.81 9.75 2.80
CA ILE A 248 -4.33 8.57 2.06
C ILE A 248 -3.84 7.48 3.02
N ILE A 249 -3.08 7.86 4.04
CA ILE A 249 -2.57 6.91 5.02
C ILE A 249 -3.71 6.31 5.85
N GLN A 250 -4.68 7.14 6.27
CA GLN A 250 -5.88 6.67 6.97
C GLN A 250 -6.76 5.75 6.11
N ASP A 251 -6.95 6.09 4.83
CA ASP A 251 -7.74 5.30 3.89
C ASP A 251 -7.14 3.88 3.75
N ILE A 252 -5.81 3.74 3.79
CA ILE A 252 -5.10 2.44 3.74
C ILE A 252 -5.11 1.75 5.11
N ASP A 253 -4.81 2.45 6.21
CA ASP A 253 -4.81 1.89 7.57
C ASP A 253 -6.19 1.38 7.99
N GLY A 254 -7.27 2.05 7.60
CA GLY A 254 -8.65 1.65 7.90
C GLY A 254 -9.04 0.29 7.31
N VAL A 255 -8.39 -0.13 6.22
CA VAL A 255 -8.56 -1.47 5.64
C VAL A 255 -7.76 -2.51 6.42
N LEU A 256 -6.58 -2.15 6.93
CA LEU A 256 -5.73 -3.04 7.72
C LEU A 256 -6.23 -3.21 9.16
N ASN A 257 -6.91 -2.19 9.71
CA ASN A 257 -7.44 -2.20 11.07
C ASN A 257 -8.84 -1.58 11.16
N PRO A 258 -9.91 -2.34 10.81
CA PRO A 258 -11.29 -1.84 10.82
C PRO A 258 -11.75 -1.33 12.20
N SER A 259 -11.14 -1.82 13.28
CA SER A 259 -11.46 -1.43 14.66
C SER A 259 -10.93 -0.04 15.04
N ALA A 260 -9.85 0.42 14.40
CA ALA A 260 -9.25 1.73 14.68
C ALA A 260 -10.06 2.90 14.08
N SER A 261 -10.78 2.66 12.98
CA SER A 261 -11.49 3.72 12.23
C SER A 261 -12.74 4.27 12.94
N ILE A 262 -13.23 3.61 14.00
CA ILE A 262 -14.42 4.06 14.75
C ILE A 262 -14.10 5.23 15.70
N LYS A 263 -12.83 5.48 16.04
CA LYS A 263 -12.46 6.53 17.00
C LYS A 263 -12.37 7.95 16.43
N SER A 264 -12.49 8.15 15.11
CA SER A 264 -12.28 9.48 14.50
C SER A 264 -13.56 10.29 14.19
N LEU A 265 -14.74 9.86 14.64
CA LEU A 265 -16.00 10.60 14.44
C LEU A 265 -16.75 10.97 15.74
N GLY A 266 -16.08 10.94 16.88
CA GLY A 266 -16.62 11.39 18.16
C GLY A 266 -15.82 12.58 18.69
N GLY A 267 -16.49 13.72 18.88
CA GLY A 267 -15.90 14.90 19.53
C GLY A 267 -15.34 14.58 20.92
N HIS A 268 -14.41 15.43 21.34
CA HIS A 268 -13.84 15.47 22.68
C HIS A 268 -14.90 15.33 23.78
N ASP A 269 -14.88 14.21 24.51
CA ASP A 269 -15.30 14.20 25.91
C ASP A 269 -14.53 13.11 26.68
N GLY A 270 -14.05 13.47 27.86
CA GLY A 270 -13.21 12.61 28.68
C GLY A 270 -14.02 11.52 29.35
N ALA A 271 -13.72 10.26 29.08
CA ALA A 271 -13.90 9.11 29.96
C ALA A 271 -13.47 7.84 29.21
N PHE A 272 -12.34 7.25 29.59
CA PHE A 272 -12.09 5.85 29.27
C PHE A 272 -12.59 5.01 30.46
N GLU A 273 -13.82 4.53 30.35
CA GLU A 273 -14.26 3.34 31.09
C GLU A 273 -13.68 2.12 30.37
N THR A 274 -12.70 1.50 31.01
CA THR A 274 -12.29 0.13 30.71
C THR A 274 -13.31 -0.80 31.34
N THR A 275 -13.85 -1.73 30.58
CA THR A 275 -14.63 -2.85 31.12
C THR A 275 -13.69 -3.71 31.96
N VAL A 276 -13.79 -3.60 33.29
CA VAL A 276 -13.01 -4.38 34.25
C VAL A 276 -13.72 -5.70 34.52
N GLU A 277 -13.14 -6.81 34.07
CA GLU A 277 -13.27 -8.08 34.79
C GLU A 277 -12.74 -7.86 36.20
N THR A 278 -13.62 -8.08 37.18
CA THR A 278 -13.37 -7.86 38.61
C THR A 278 -12.13 -8.62 39.08
N THR A 279 -10.99 -7.95 39.07
CA THR A 279 -9.75 -8.40 39.69
C THR A 279 -9.32 -7.35 40.70
N ASN A 280 -8.89 -7.84 41.86
CA ASN A 280 -8.63 -7.04 43.05
C ASN A 280 -7.46 -6.07 42.76
N PRO A 281 -7.55 -4.77 43.09
CA PRO A 281 -6.56 -3.76 42.70
C PRO A 281 -5.15 -3.97 43.29
N THR A 282 -4.97 -4.93 44.18
CA THR A 282 -3.66 -5.32 44.73
C THR A 282 -2.86 -6.23 43.78
N ASP A 283 -3.53 -7.01 42.90
CA ASP A 283 -2.86 -7.95 41.99
C ASP A 283 -2.14 -7.26 40.81
N LEU A 284 -2.58 -6.04 40.46
CA LEU A 284 -2.08 -5.29 39.31
C LEU A 284 -0.71 -4.62 39.56
N LEU A 285 -0.43 -4.28 40.82
CA LEU A 285 0.87 -3.76 41.24
C LEU A 285 1.90 -4.90 41.38
N ASP A 286 1.47 -6.07 41.86
CA ASP A 286 2.35 -7.24 42.02
C ASP A 286 2.76 -7.87 40.67
N SER A 287 1.88 -7.83 39.66
CA SER A 287 2.21 -8.30 38.30
C SER A 287 3.31 -7.45 37.65
N THR A 288 3.24 -6.13 37.81
CA THR A 288 4.19 -5.21 37.16
C THR A 288 5.60 -5.38 37.74
N ASP A 289 5.70 -5.59 39.06
CA ASP A 289 6.98 -5.84 39.72
C ASP A 289 7.54 -7.24 39.41
N LYS A 290 6.66 -8.25 39.30
CA LYS A 290 7.03 -9.61 38.91
C LYS A 290 7.55 -9.68 37.47
N ASP A 291 6.87 -9.03 36.54
CA ASP A 291 7.28 -9.00 35.12
C ASP A 291 8.60 -8.24 34.93
N MET A 292 8.81 -7.17 35.70
CA MET A 292 10.08 -6.43 35.71
C MET A 292 11.24 -7.26 36.29
N LEU A 293 10.98 -8.08 37.31
CA LEU A 293 11.98 -8.99 37.90
C LEU A 293 12.31 -10.15 36.95
N ASP A 294 11.31 -10.72 36.28
CA ASP A 294 11.50 -11.80 35.30
C ASP A 294 12.26 -11.31 34.06
N ALA A 295 11.99 -10.09 33.60
CA ALA A 295 12.75 -9.45 32.51
C ALA A 295 14.23 -9.27 32.88
N LYS A 296 14.52 -8.79 34.10
CA LYS A 296 15.90 -8.67 34.60
C LYS A 296 16.58 -10.03 34.75
N TYR A 297 15.84 -11.06 35.17
CA TYR A 297 16.40 -12.41 35.32
C TYR A 297 16.77 -13.03 33.96
N TRP A 298 15.95 -12.77 32.93
CA TRP A 298 16.22 -13.15 31.54
C TRP A 298 17.48 -12.47 31.00
N GLU A 299 17.61 -11.16 31.24
CA GLU A 299 18.77 -10.39 30.81
C GLU A 299 20.06 -10.91 31.46
N ILE A 300 20.02 -11.18 32.78
CA ILE A 300 21.15 -11.76 33.51
C ILE A 300 21.50 -13.17 33.01
N SER A 301 20.50 -14.01 32.73
CA SER A 301 20.74 -15.37 32.21
C SER A 301 21.33 -15.35 30.80
N MET A 302 20.94 -14.39 29.96
CA MET A 302 21.52 -14.18 28.64
C MET A 302 22.99 -13.78 28.73
N TYR A 303 23.34 -12.80 29.59
CA TYR A 303 24.73 -12.42 29.82
C TYR A 303 25.56 -13.57 30.41
N LYS A 304 25.00 -14.35 31.33
CA LYS A 304 25.66 -15.52 31.92
C LYS A 304 25.95 -16.59 30.86
N THR A 305 24.97 -16.88 29.99
CA THR A 305 25.13 -17.86 28.89
C THR A 305 26.18 -17.40 27.89
N ALA A 306 26.21 -16.11 27.54
CA ALA A 306 27.22 -15.53 26.66
C ALA A 306 28.64 -15.59 27.28
N LEU A 307 28.75 -15.40 28.60
CA LEU A 307 30.01 -15.50 29.32
C LEU A 307 30.48 -16.95 29.50
N GLU A 308 29.57 -17.90 29.71
CA GLU A 308 29.88 -19.34 29.80
C GLU A 308 30.31 -19.91 28.44
N GLY A 309 29.71 -19.46 27.34
CA GLY A 309 30.17 -19.79 25.98
C GLY A 309 31.61 -19.36 25.70
N ARG A 310 32.02 -18.19 26.24
CA ARG A 310 33.39 -17.68 26.11
C ARG A 310 34.40 -18.30 27.09
N LYS A 311 33.93 -19.01 28.10
CA LYS A 311 34.76 -19.78 29.04
C LYS A 311 35.08 -21.18 28.50
N GLY A 312 34.25 -21.72 27.61
CA GLY A 312 34.52 -22.98 26.89
C GLY A 312 35.68 -22.88 25.89
N GLU A 313 35.83 -21.73 25.21
CA GLU A 313 36.88 -21.54 24.20
C GLU A 313 38.29 -21.34 24.78
N LEU A 314 38.42 -21.05 26.08
CA LEU A 314 39.72 -20.89 26.76
C LEU A 314 40.16 -22.14 27.54
N ALA A 315 39.32 -23.18 27.63
CA ALA A 315 39.64 -24.41 28.36
C ALA A 315 40.20 -25.53 27.44
N ASP A 316 40.02 -25.44 26.12
CA ASP A 316 40.51 -26.42 25.14
C ASP A 316 41.84 -25.99 24.46
N GLY A 317 42.54 -25.01 25.02
CA GLY A 317 43.78 -24.44 24.46
C GLY A 317 45.08 -24.84 25.18
N ASP A 318 45.10 -25.92 25.96
CA ASP A 318 46.33 -26.43 26.60
C ASP A 318 46.62 -27.85 26.10
N GLY A 319 47.27 -27.93 24.94
CA GLY A 319 47.73 -29.16 24.30
C GLY A 319 48.90 -28.85 23.36
N ASP A 320 50.08 -29.33 23.77
CA ASP A 320 51.34 -29.43 23.02
C ASP A 320 52.16 -28.16 22.79
N ARG A 321 53.02 -27.87 23.77
CA ARG A 321 54.35 -27.32 23.54
C ARG A 321 55.39 -28.28 24.11
N ASP A 322 56.06 -29.02 23.25
CA ASP A 322 57.41 -29.55 23.47
C ASP A 322 58.12 -29.66 22.11
N ASP A 323 58.81 -28.57 21.72
CA ASP A 323 59.86 -28.59 20.69
C ASP A 323 61.22 -28.57 21.43
N GLU A 324 61.78 -29.75 21.72
CA GLU A 324 63.21 -29.90 21.99
C GLU A 324 63.95 -30.11 20.66
N ALA A 325 64.52 -29.03 20.12
CA ALA A 325 65.55 -29.11 19.09
C ALA A 325 66.92 -28.82 19.73
N GLU A 326 67.61 -29.89 20.12
CA GLU A 326 69.02 -29.86 20.51
C GLU A 326 69.90 -29.45 19.32
N VAL A 327 70.69 -28.40 19.53
CA VAL A 327 71.80 -27.98 18.68
C VAL A 327 73.03 -28.78 19.11
N GLN A 328 73.65 -29.51 18.18
CA GLN A 328 75.00 -30.04 18.38
C GLN A 328 75.91 -29.65 17.21
N ILE A 329 77.07 -29.12 17.60
CA ILE A 329 78.18 -28.57 16.79
C ILE A 329 79.02 -29.71 16.23
#